data_AF-A0A3D2GPA6-F1
#
_entry.id   AF-A0A3D2GPA6-F1
#
_cell.length_a   1.000
_cell.length_b   1.000
_cell.length_c   1.000
_cell.angle_alpha   90.00
_cell.angle_beta   90.00
_cell.angle_gamma   90.00
#
_symmetry.space_group_name_H-M   'P 1'
#
loop_
_entity.id
_entity.type
_entity.pdbx_description
1 polymer ?
#
loop_
_entity_poly.entity_id
_entity_poly.type
_entity_poly.pdbx_seq_one_letter_code
_entity_poly.pdbx_strand_id
1 'polypeptide(L)'
;MSIFNSVTSRVSVPTSDPFDQSYVVSPGGATDAVVGVYNATNRGSGTLLGDGQWVLTAAHVIFNEPAANMQIAIDLPTGRVYLDVDETFVHEGYDGSSGFNPANDIALIRLAERAPIAGYDIYRGNAEIGSAFTLVGYGIAGTGLNGQLSLSEDPGSGDVKRTGQNVYEGLDGAAPELDDIFGEPIPDGSLLFYDFDSGDPANDASPLLNGLSDLGLGETEVNSTSGDSGGPNFINGQIAGVVSGGTTTSDAGTTDIDGGILNSSFGEISFDTRVSFYQNWIDNIVGDIFNDGMNPGDPILGGPGDPTDPTDPTDPDPGEPDIPDVTFPLPLPGIVIDMPTSGPITTPPSDLPFDETVFRFFNPTTGAHFYTASEAERDNIMATQPEFIFEAPVFEAGEPFFPGSVEVYRYFNSQNGGHLYTWRPEEMASIEANLPQYQKEGAVFRVSQFEAGGMEPVYRFFNTVSGTHLYTINEAERDLIEATDPNLSLDGIAWYAIPI
;
A
#
# COMPACT_ATOMS: atom_id res chain seq x y z
N MET A 1 31.98 -29.18 -11.40
CA MET A 1 30.89 -30.02 -10.84
C MET A 1 29.99 -29.03 -10.14
N SER A 2 28.98 -28.54 -10.84
CA SER A 2 28.09 -27.47 -10.37
C SER A 2 27.04 -28.11 -9.47
N ILE A 3 27.01 -27.71 -8.21
CA ILE A 3 26.01 -28.10 -7.22
C ILE A 3 25.02 -26.93 -7.24
N PHE A 4 23.92 -27.07 -7.98
CA PHE A 4 22.78 -26.18 -7.83
C PHE A 4 22.15 -26.55 -6.50
N ASN A 5 22.28 -25.68 -5.49
CA ASN A 5 21.50 -25.81 -4.26
C ASN A 5 20.05 -25.53 -4.64
N SER A 6 19.19 -26.54 -4.53
CA SER A 6 17.75 -26.38 -4.69
C SER A 6 17.24 -25.52 -3.54
N VAL A 7 16.72 -24.34 -3.86
CA VAL A 7 16.01 -23.49 -2.91
C VAL A 7 14.59 -24.04 -2.81
N THR A 8 14.02 -24.21 -1.62
CA THR A 8 12.65 -24.68 -1.43
C THR A 8 11.70 -23.51 -1.22
N SER A 9 10.36 -23.69 -1.20
CA SER A 9 9.30 -22.66 -1.06
C SER A 9 8.74 -22.52 0.41
N ARG A 10 7.99 -21.47 0.81
CA ARG A 10 7.62 -20.97 2.19
C ARG A 10 6.48 -19.94 2.28
N VAL A 11 5.59 -20.04 1.32
CA VAL A 11 4.29 -19.40 1.16
C VAL A 11 3.49 -20.53 0.52
N SER A 12 2.19 -20.65 0.80
CA SER A 12 1.39 -21.64 0.09
C SER A 12 1.21 -21.16 -1.35
N VAL A 13 1.88 -21.84 -2.27
CA VAL A 13 1.85 -21.50 -3.71
C VAL A 13 0.73 -22.27 -4.40
N PRO A 14 0.19 -21.78 -5.53
CA PRO A 14 -0.91 -22.47 -6.20
C PRO A 14 -0.44 -23.68 -7.01
N THR A 15 0.88 -23.86 -7.17
CA THR A 15 1.46 -24.94 -7.95
C THR A 15 1.55 -26.24 -7.16
N SER A 16 1.73 -27.37 -7.85
CA SER A 16 1.93 -28.66 -7.19
C SER A 16 3.31 -28.83 -6.55
N ASP A 17 4.21 -27.86 -6.77
CA ASP A 17 5.57 -27.89 -6.23
C ASP A 17 5.65 -26.89 -5.06
N PRO A 18 5.67 -27.34 -3.79
CA PRO A 18 5.82 -26.46 -2.64
C PRO A 18 7.16 -25.74 -2.64
N PHE A 19 8.04 -26.03 -3.63
CA PHE A 19 9.39 -25.52 -3.81
C PHE A 19 9.59 -24.72 -5.10
N ASP A 20 8.50 -24.26 -5.73
CA ASP A 20 8.56 -23.52 -6.97
C ASP A 20 9.43 -22.25 -6.87
N GLN A 21 10.39 -22.13 -7.78
CA GLN A 21 11.37 -21.05 -7.83
C GLN A 21 10.79 -19.72 -8.30
N SER A 22 9.65 -19.70 -8.99
CA SER A 22 9.04 -18.45 -9.43
C SER A 22 8.57 -17.57 -8.27
N TYR A 23 8.33 -18.17 -7.10
CA TYR A 23 7.89 -17.47 -5.89
C TYR A 23 9.04 -17.15 -4.94
N VAL A 24 10.24 -17.69 -5.19
CA VAL A 24 11.43 -17.47 -4.34
C VAL A 24 12.00 -16.07 -4.59
N VAL A 25 12.22 -15.33 -3.50
CA VAL A 25 12.84 -14.02 -3.54
C VAL A 25 14.36 -14.17 -3.43
N SER A 26 15.08 -13.71 -4.45
CA SER A 26 16.53 -13.58 -4.40
C SER A 26 16.94 -12.24 -3.78
N PRO A 27 18.02 -12.20 -2.96
CA PRO A 27 18.54 -10.94 -2.43
C PRO A 27 19.02 -9.98 -3.52
N GLY A 28 18.90 -8.68 -3.27
CA GLY A 28 19.25 -7.60 -4.20
C GLY A 28 18.05 -6.99 -4.91
N GLY A 29 16.85 -7.20 -4.37
CA GLY A 29 15.58 -6.78 -4.96
C GLY A 29 14.78 -5.82 -4.10
N ALA A 30 13.61 -5.44 -4.61
CA ALA A 30 12.69 -4.50 -3.96
C ALA A 30 12.09 -5.02 -2.64
N THR A 31 12.33 -6.29 -2.29
CA THR A 31 11.80 -6.95 -1.09
C THR A 31 12.88 -7.18 -0.02
N ASP A 32 14.09 -6.64 -0.20
CA ASP A 32 15.25 -6.90 0.68
C ASP A 32 15.02 -6.48 2.13
N ALA A 33 14.22 -5.43 2.36
CA ALA A 33 13.88 -4.92 3.68
C ALA A 33 12.81 -5.75 4.43
N VAL A 34 12.33 -6.84 3.84
CA VAL A 34 11.56 -7.87 4.56
C VAL A 34 12.54 -8.81 5.25
N VAL A 35 12.38 -8.96 6.56
CA VAL A 35 13.33 -9.59 7.47
C VAL A 35 12.70 -10.79 8.17
N GLY A 36 13.54 -11.73 8.59
CA GLY A 36 13.12 -12.78 9.52
C GLY A 36 13.29 -12.31 10.95
N VAL A 37 12.31 -12.60 11.81
CA VAL A 37 12.34 -12.30 13.24
C VAL A 37 12.54 -13.62 13.99
N TYR A 38 13.61 -13.72 14.75
CA TYR A 38 14.02 -14.96 15.41
C TYR A 38 14.13 -14.77 16.91
N ASN A 39 13.64 -15.75 17.66
CA ASN A 39 14.03 -15.95 19.05
C ASN A 39 14.42 -17.44 19.26
N ALA A 40 14.67 -17.84 20.51
CA ALA A 40 15.13 -19.20 20.81
C ALA A 40 14.13 -20.32 20.45
N THR A 41 12.84 -20.01 20.36
CA THR A 41 11.74 -20.98 20.21
C THR A 41 10.78 -20.67 19.07
N ASN A 42 10.69 -19.42 18.63
CA ASN A 42 9.76 -18.94 17.61
C ASN A 42 10.51 -18.26 16.47
N ARG A 43 9.84 -18.27 15.32
CA ARG A 43 10.32 -17.67 14.09
C ARG A 43 9.13 -17.06 13.36
N GLY A 44 9.26 -15.78 13.03
CA GLY A 44 8.30 -15.03 12.24
C GLY A 44 9.01 -14.18 11.18
N SER A 45 8.25 -13.27 10.62
CA SER A 45 8.68 -12.29 9.62
C SER A 45 8.45 -10.87 10.16
N GLY A 46 9.05 -9.90 9.49
CA GLY A 46 8.95 -8.50 9.83
C GLY A 46 9.39 -7.62 8.67
N THR A 47 9.22 -6.32 8.82
CA THR A 47 9.51 -5.35 7.76
C THR A 47 10.25 -4.16 8.31
N LEU A 48 11.42 -3.83 7.74
CA LEU A 48 12.11 -2.59 8.09
C LEU A 48 11.26 -1.39 7.69
N LEU A 49 11.26 -0.34 8.52
CA LEU A 49 10.61 0.93 8.26
C LEU A 49 11.63 2.04 7.99
N GLY A 50 11.26 2.97 7.11
CA GLY A 50 11.96 4.26 6.93
C GLY A 50 13.47 4.14 6.77
N ASP A 51 14.23 4.70 7.71
CA ASP A 51 15.70 4.73 7.66
C ASP A 51 16.39 3.41 8.05
N GLY A 52 15.61 2.35 8.28
CA GLY A 52 16.12 1.03 8.64
C GLY A 52 16.44 0.84 10.13
N GLN A 53 16.00 1.74 11.02
CA GLN A 53 16.15 1.55 12.47
C GLN A 53 15.07 0.68 13.11
N TRP A 54 13.89 0.64 12.51
CA TRP A 54 12.70 0.02 13.08
C TRP A 54 12.22 -1.16 12.24
N VAL A 55 11.66 -2.18 12.89
CA VAL A 55 10.98 -3.30 12.24
C VAL A 55 9.53 -3.34 12.72
N LEU A 56 8.59 -3.38 11.78
CA LEU A 56 7.18 -3.69 12.01
C LEU A 56 6.96 -5.20 11.94
N THR A 57 6.22 -5.76 12.90
CA THR A 57 5.87 -7.19 12.95
C THR A 57 4.55 -7.40 13.70
N ALA A 58 4.11 -8.65 13.82
CA ALA A 58 2.94 -9.02 14.61
C ALA A 58 3.29 -9.15 16.09
N ALA A 59 2.36 -8.82 16.98
CA ALA A 59 2.60 -8.89 18.42
C ALA A 59 2.88 -10.32 18.88
N HIS A 60 2.14 -11.31 18.38
CA HIS A 60 2.30 -12.71 18.79
C HIS A 60 3.67 -13.29 18.43
N VAL A 61 4.40 -12.68 17.49
CA VAL A 61 5.77 -13.09 17.12
C VAL A 61 6.76 -12.78 18.24
N ILE A 62 6.54 -11.69 18.98
CA ILE A 62 7.49 -11.15 19.97
C ILE A 62 6.90 -10.98 21.37
N PHE A 63 5.64 -11.37 21.59
CA PHE A 63 4.98 -11.22 22.88
C PHE A 63 5.69 -12.01 23.98
N ASN A 64 5.96 -11.33 25.11
CA ASN A 64 6.74 -11.87 26.24
C ASN A 64 8.18 -12.30 25.90
N GLU A 65 8.73 -11.83 24.78
CA GLU A 65 10.11 -12.12 24.39
C GLU A 65 11.05 -10.95 24.76
N PRO A 66 12.07 -11.18 25.61
CA PRO A 66 13.07 -10.15 25.90
C PRO A 66 13.89 -9.77 24.66
N ALA A 67 14.12 -8.48 24.44
CA ALA A 67 14.99 -7.95 23.36
C ALA A 67 16.31 -8.72 23.19
N ALA A 68 16.99 -9.01 24.30
CA ALA A 68 18.27 -9.73 24.29
C ALA A 68 18.19 -11.19 23.78
N ASN A 69 17.00 -11.76 23.65
CA ASN A 69 16.78 -13.11 23.12
C ASN A 69 16.36 -13.09 21.64
N MET A 70 16.22 -11.92 21.05
CA MET A 70 15.76 -11.74 19.68
C MET A 70 16.90 -11.35 18.75
N GLN A 71 16.75 -11.74 17.48
CA GLN A 71 17.65 -11.36 16.41
C GLN A 71 16.87 -11.16 15.12
N ILE A 72 17.24 -10.12 14.37
CA ILE A 72 16.64 -9.82 13.08
C ILE A 72 17.58 -10.26 11.98
N ALA A 73 17.12 -11.09 11.04
CA ALA A 73 17.92 -11.51 9.90
C ALA A 73 17.48 -10.81 8.62
N ILE A 74 18.45 -10.23 7.92
CA ILE A 74 18.26 -9.56 6.64
C ILE A 74 19.08 -10.27 5.55
N ASP A 75 18.44 -10.57 4.43
CA ASP A 75 19.09 -11.22 3.29
C ASP A 75 19.54 -10.18 2.27
N LEU A 76 20.86 -10.03 2.12
CA LEU A 76 21.49 -9.10 1.19
C LEU A 76 22.28 -9.88 0.11
N PRO A 77 22.61 -9.25 -1.03
CA PRO A 77 23.47 -9.86 -2.05
C PRO A 77 24.82 -10.35 -1.52
N THR A 78 25.32 -9.73 -0.44
CA THR A 78 26.57 -10.09 0.23
C THR A 78 26.44 -11.28 1.19
N GLY A 79 25.22 -11.76 1.42
CA GLY A 79 24.87 -12.78 2.39
C GLY A 79 23.95 -12.26 3.49
N ARG A 80 23.41 -13.19 4.28
CA ARG A 80 22.56 -12.88 5.43
C ARG A 80 23.34 -12.17 6.52
N VAL A 81 22.78 -11.06 7.00
CA VAL A 81 23.26 -10.29 8.14
C VAL A 81 22.26 -10.45 9.28
N TYR A 82 22.78 -10.44 10.51
CA TYR A 82 21.96 -10.50 11.72
C TYR A 82 22.16 -9.20 12.50
N LEU A 83 21.05 -8.61 12.93
CA LEU A 83 20.99 -7.34 13.66
C LEU A 83 20.43 -7.61 15.06
N ASP A 84 21.07 -7.00 16.05
CA ASP A 84 20.66 -7.10 17.45
C ASP A 84 19.48 -6.17 17.73
N VAL A 85 18.61 -6.61 18.65
CA VAL A 85 17.45 -5.85 19.10
C VAL A 85 17.79 -5.06 20.36
N ASP A 86 17.45 -3.78 20.38
CA ASP A 86 17.60 -2.90 21.54
C ASP A 86 16.32 -2.91 22.39
N GLU A 87 15.17 -2.70 21.75
CA GLU A 87 13.89 -2.56 22.45
C GLU A 87 12.73 -3.05 21.59
N THR A 88 11.63 -3.44 22.25
CA THR A 88 10.39 -3.90 21.60
C THR A 88 9.18 -3.24 22.19
N PHE A 89 8.19 -2.97 21.34
CA PHE A 89 6.96 -2.28 21.67
C PHE A 89 5.81 -3.14 21.14
N VAL A 90 5.09 -3.79 22.04
CA VAL A 90 3.84 -4.50 21.70
C VAL A 90 2.68 -3.56 21.96
N HIS A 91 1.68 -3.53 21.07
CA HIS A 91 0.49 -2.72 21.28
C HIS A 91 -0.16 -3.05 22.63
N GLU A 92 -0.50 -2.01 23.40
CA GLU A 92 -0.96 -2.12 24.79
C GLU A 92 -2.29 -2.87 24.94
N GLY A 93 -3.08 -2.92 23.86
CA GLY A 93 -4.32 -3.68 23.76
C GLY A 93 -4.15 -5.16 23.38
N TYR A 94 -2.93 -5.65 23.14
CA TYR A 94 -2.68 -7.06 22.85
C TYR A 94 -2.56 -7.87 24.14
N ASP A 95 -3.39 -8.91 24.30
CA ASP A 95 -3.51 -9.66 25.56
C ASP A 95 -2.80 -11.03 25.56
N GLY A 96 -2.40 -11.54 24.39
CA GLY A 96 -1.77 -12.85 24.22
C GLY A 96 -2.61 -14.02 24.78
N SER A 97 -3.94 -13.90 24.74
CA SER A 97 -4.86 -14.89 25.29
C SER A 97 -4.71 -16.27 24.65
N SER A 98 -4.96 -17.33 25.44
CA SER A 98 -4.73 -18.72 25.04
C SER A 98 -5.66 -19.25 23.93
N GLY A 99 -6.60 -18.43 23.44
CA GLY A 99 -7.53 -18.74 22.36
C GLY A 99 -7.15 -18.17 21.00
N PHE A 100 -5.99 -17.50 20.87
CA PHE A 100 -5.61 -16.63 19.75
C PHE A 100 -6.69 -15.59 19.43
N ASN A 101 -6.52 -14.39 20.01
CA ASN A 101 -7.29 -13.21 19.66
C ASN A 101 -6.42 -12.31 18.76
N PRO A 102 -6.81 -12.04 17.51
CA PRO A 102 -6.04 -11.18 16.61
C PRO A 102 -6.16 -9.67 16.94
N ALA A 103 -6.96 -9.30 17.95
CA ALA A 103 -7.08 -7.91 18.39
C ALA A 103 -5.71 -7.31 18.70
N ASN A 104 -5.39 -6.20 18.02
CA ASN A 104 -4.16 -5.46 18.23
C ASN A 104 -2.87 -6.28 18.05
N ASP A 105 -2.86 -7.27 17.15
CA ASP A 105 -1.70 -8.12 16.87
C ASP A 105 -0.59 -7.40 16.08
N ILE A 106 -0.09 -6.29 16.62
CA ILE A 106 0.94 -5.44 16.02
C ILE A 106 2.03 -5.06 17.03
N ALA A 107 3.27 -5.05 16.56
CA ALA A 107 4.42 -4.67 17.36
C ALA A 107 5.53 -4.02 16.55
N LEU A 108 6.36 -3.23 17.23
CA LEU A 108 7.56 -2.60 16.70
C LEU A 108 8.80 -3.10 17.43
N ILE A 109 9.90 -3.21 16.69
CA ILE A 109 11.22 -3.56 17.21
C ILE A 109 12.16 -2.42 16.84
N ARG A 110 12.88 -1.88 17.83
CA ARG A 110 14.01 -0.97 17.60
C ARG A 110 15.30 -1.77 17.54
N LEU A 111 16.03 -1.63 16.43
CA LEU A 111 17.34 -2.24 16.27
C LEU A 111 18.40 -1.46 17.07
N ALA A 112 19.39 -2.18 17.59
CA ALA A 112 20.53 -1.59 18.30
C ALA A 112 21.39 -0.70 17.39
N GLU A 113 21.46 -1.05 16.10
CA GLU A 113 22.08 -0.25 15.05
C GLU A 113 21.17 -0.25 13.82
N ARG A 114 21.18 0.84 13.06
CA ARG A 114 20.45 0.91 11.79
C ARG A 114 20.86 -0.21 10.85
N ALA A 115 19.87 -0.80 10.18
CA ALA A 115 20.10 -1.74 9.10
C ALA A 115 20.92 -1.10 7.97
N PRO A 116 21.66 -1.90 7.19
CA PRO A 116 22.47 -1.39 6.08
C PRO A 116 21.65 -0.94 4.85
N ILE A 117 20.32 -1.04 4.92
CA ILE A 117 19.38 -0.61 3.88
C ILE A 117 18.19 0.10 4.54
N ALA A 118 17.53 0.97 3.77
CA ALA A 118 16.28 1.60 4.16
C ALA A 118 15.13 0.57 4.18
N GLY A 119 14.12 0.87 4.97
CA GLY A 119 12.85 0.17 5.03
C GLY A 119 11.79 0.75 4.09
N TYR A 120 10.54 0.36 4.31
CA TYR A 120 9.39 0.84 3.55
C TYR A 120 8.56 1.83 4.38
N ASP A 121 7.69 2.55 3.68
CA ASP A 121 6.61 3.32 4.31
C ASP A 121 5.41 2.41 4.60
N ILE A 122 4.61 2.83 5.57
CA ILE A 122 3.31 2.23 5.84
C ILE A 122 2.25 2.77 4.89
N TYR A 123 1.29 1.93 4.51
CA TYR A 123 0.13 2.34 3.74
C TYR A 123 -0.81 3.16 4.65
N ARG A 124 -1.19 4.36 4.20
CA ARG A 124 -2.02 5.31 4.97
C ARG A 124 -3.40 5.53 4.38
N GLY A 125 -3.69 4.86 3.27
CA GLY A 125 -4.99 4.95 2.60
C GLY A 125 -6.06 4.12 3.31
N ASN A 126 -7.19 3.96 2.63
CA ASN A 126 -8.33 3.16 3.09
C ASN A 126 -8.96 2.33 1.96
N ALA A 127 -8.21 2.10 0.88
CA ALA A 127 -8.64 1.37 -0.31
C ALA A 127 -8.01 -0.02 -0.36
N GLU A 128 -7.93 -0.70 0.78
CA GLU A 128 -7.37 -2.05 0.85
C GLU A 128 -8.32 -3.08 0.22
N ILE A 129 -9.63 -2.96 0.45
CA ILE A 129 -10.62 -3.92 -0.05
C ILE A 129 -10.74 -3.86 -1.57
N GLY A 130 -10.64 -5.02 -2.21
CA GLY A 130 -10.56 -5.22 -3.66
C GLY A 130 -9.17 -4.95 -4.26
N SER A 131 -8.19 -4.56 -3.45
CA SER A 131 -6.82 -4.36 -3.94
C SER A 131 -6.02 -5.64 -3.87
N ALA A 132 -5.34 -5.97 -4.98
CA ALA A 132 -4.29 -6.97 -4.96
C ALA A 132 -3.12 -6.48 -4.09
N PHE A 133 -2.66 -7.33 -3.19
CA PHE A 133 -1.47 -7.10 -2.39
C PHE A 133 -0.37 -8.11 -2.75
N THR A 134 0.86 -7.75 -2.42
CA THR A 134 2.02 -8.65 -2.54
C THR A 134 2.43 -9.11 -1.15
N LEU A 135 2.22 -10.39 -0.88
CA LEU A 135 2.70 -11.03 0.35
C LEU A 135 4.20 -11.28 0.22
N VAL A 136 4.96 -11.02 1.28
CA VAL A 136 6.37 -11.39 1.36
C VAL A 136 6.68 -11.95 2.74
N GLY A 137 7.36 -13.09 2.81
CA GLY A 137 7.60 -13.71 4.11
C GLY A 137 8.57 -14.88 4.10
N TYR A 138 8.75 -15.44 5.29
CA TYR A 138 9.70 -16.51 5.60
C TYR A 138 9.02 -17.77 6.15
N GLY A 139 7.75 -18.02 5.86
CA GLY A 139 6.94 -19.08 6.47
C GLY A 139 7.40 -20.53 6.25
N ILE A 140 6.45 -21.45 6.16
CA ILE A 140 6.72 -22.86 5.85
C ILE A 140 6.23 -23.15 4.44
N ALA A 141 6.95 -23.99 3.69
CA ALA A 141 6.56 -24.35 2.33
C ALA A 141 5.13 -24.89 2.31
N GLY A 142 4.33 -24.52 1.32
CA GLY A 142 3.01 -25.09 1.16
C GLY A 142 2.55 -25.10 -0.29
N THR A 143 1.47 -25.81 -0.55
CA THR A 143 0.74 -25.76 -1.82
C THR A 143 -0.74 -25.59 -1.55
N GLY A 144 -1.48 -24.93 -2.43
CA GLY A 144 -2.94 -24.85 -2.30
C GLY A 144 -3.63 -26.21 -2.26
N LEU A 145 -3.07 -27.26 -2.86
CA LEU A 145 -3.69 -28.59 -2.84
C LEU A 145 -3.47 -29.38 -1.54
N ASN A 146 -2.35 -29.17 -0.84
CA ASN A 146 -1.95 -30.01 0.31
C ASN A 146 -1.69 -29.21 1.59
N GLY A 147 -1.85 -27.90 1.55
CA GLY A 147 -1.46 -27.00 2.62
C GLY A 147 0.05 -26.88 2.81
N GLN A 148 0.41 -26.30 3.94
CA GLN A 148 1.77 -26.18 4.43
C GLN A 148 2.35 -27.53 4.85
N LEU A 149 3.65 -27.71 4.61
CA LEU A 149 4.45 -28.83 5.09
C LEU A 149 4.62 -28.76 6.62
N SER A 150 5.08 -29.86 7.22
CA SER A 150 5.63 -29.77 8.57
C SER A 150 7.01 -29.12 8.57
N LEU A 151 7.40 -28.51 9.70
CA LEU A 151 8.75 -27.96 9.88
C LEU A 151 9.88 -28.95 9.56
N SER A 152 9.66 -30.25 9.80
CA SER A 152 10.65 -31.30 9.52
C SER A 152 10.79 -31.68 8.05
N GLU A 153 9.77 -31.37 7.25
CA GLU A 153 9.73 -31.62 5.81
C GLU A 153 10.26 -30.43 5.02
N ASP A 154 10.47 -29.30 5.67
CA ASP A 154 10.94 -28.07 5.05
C ASP A 154 12.47 -27.86 5.26
N PRO A 155 13.29 -28.13 4.23
CA PRO A 155 14.73 -28.30 4.38
C PRO A 155 15.53 -27.02 4.66
N GLY A 156 14.91 -25.84 4.58
CA GLY A 156 15.56 -24.57 4.92
C GLY A 156 15.15 -23.98 6.28
N SER A 157 14.31 -24.67 7.09
CA SER A 157 13.94 -24.29 8.47
C SER A 157 13.58 -22.81 8.68
N GLY A 158 12.99 -22.21 7.66
CA GLY A 158 12.50 -20.85 7.62
C GLY A 158 13.32 -19.91 6.72
N ASP A 159 14.58 -20.20 6.43
CA ASP A 159 15.57 -19.22 5.99
C ASP A 159 15.48 -18.75 4.53
N VAL A 160 14.38 -19.03 3.84
CA VAL A 160 14.22 -18.61 2.44
C VAL A 160 13.09 -17.59 2.37
N LYS A 161 13.27 -16.46 1.69
CA LYS A 161 12.22 -15.47 1.52
C LYS A 161 11.36 -15.78 0.30
N ARG A 162 10.06 -15.49 0.38
CA ARG A 162 9.10 -15.70 -0.69
C ARG A 162 8.18 -14.54 -0.93
N THR A 163 7.51 -14.59 -2.08
CA THR A 163 6.46 -13.67 -2.41
C THR A 163 5.39 -14.30 -3.29
N GLY A 164 4.21 -13.70 -3.30
CA GLY A 164 3.14 -13.92 -4.26
C GLY A 164 2.06 -12.86 -4.07
N GLN A 165 0.97 -12.98 -4.82
CA GLN A 165 -0.13 -12.02 -4.73
C GLN A 165 -1.41 -12.68 -4.28
N ASN A 166 -2.25 -11.90 -3.64
CA ASN A 166 -3.64 -12.23 -3.31
C ASN A 166 -4.42 -10.89 -3.28
N VAL A 167 -5.73 -10.90 -3.09
CA VAL A 167 -6.60 -9.73 -3.00
C VAL A 167 -7.19 -9.66 -1.59
N TYR A 168 -7.52 -8.47 -1.10
CA TYR A 168 -8.28 -8.34 0.15
C TYR A 168 -9.77 -8.25 -0.14
N GLU A 169 -10.56 -9.22 0.31
CA GLU A 169 -12.00 -9.28 0.04
C GLU A 169 -12.83 -8.71 1.19
N GLY A 170 -12.30 -8.71 2.43
CA GLY A 170 -13.08 -8.41 3.64
C GLY A 170 -12.42 -7.47 4.64
N LEU A 171 -13.26 -6.78 5.40
CA LEU A 171 -12.89 -5.92 6.54
C LEU A 171 -13.77 -6.30 7.74
N ASP A 172 -13.18 -6.45 8.93
CA ASP A 172 -13.95 -6.66 10.17
C ASP A 172 -14.93 -5.51 10.46
N GLY A 173 -16.03 -5.81 11.16
CA GLY A 173 -17.13 -4.86 11.40
C GLY A 173 -17.98 -4.50 10.18
N ALA A 174 -17.57 -4.84 8.95
CA ALA A 174 -18.40 -4.73 7.74
C ALA A 174 -19.31 -5.96 7.53
N ALA A 175 -18.88 -7.13 8.02
CA ALA A 175 -19.62 -8.38 7.99
C ALA A 175 -19.73 -8.97 9.42
N PRO A 176 -20.90 -8.88 10.08
CA PRO A 176 -21.06 -9.31 11.48
C PRO A 176 -20.75 -10.79 11.75
N GLU A 177 -20.78 -11.62 10.70
CA GLU A 177 -20.47 -13.05 10.76
C GLU A 177 -18.97 -13.28 10.98
N LEU A 178 -18.09 -12.32 10.64
CA LEU A 178 -16.65 -12.36 10.89
C LEU A 178 -16.32 -12.00 12.34
N ASP A 179 -17.11 -11.14 12.97
CA ASP A 179 -16.90 -10.71 14.37
C ASP A 179 -17.16 -11.86 15.36
N ASP A 180 -18.03 -12.80 14.99
CA ASP A 180 -18.34 -14.01 15.77
C ASP A 180 -17.25 -15.10 15.67
N ILE A 181 -16.30 -15.00 14.71
CA ILE A 181 -15.26 -16.03 14.46
C ILE A 181 -14.29 -16.14 15.65
N PHE A 182 -13.93 -15.02 16.27
CA PHE A 182 -12.88 -14.97 17.29
C PHE A 182 -13.41 -15.07 18.72
N GLY A 183 -14.74 -15.00 18.91
CA GLY A 183 -15.40 -15.19 20.21
C GLY A 183 -15.16 -14.09 21.25
N GLU A 184 -14.33 -13.11 20.94
CA GLU A 184 -13.99 -11.92 21.75
C GLU A 184 -14.00 -10.68 20.85
N PRO A 185 -14.30 -9.47 21.38
CA PRO A 185 -14.38 -8.26 20.57
C PRO A 185 -13.02 -7.87 20.00
N ILE A 186 -12.96 -7.75 18.68
CA ILE A 186 -11.88 -7.12 17.92
C ILE A 186 -12.27 -5.67 17.59
N PRO A 187 -11.33 -4.70 17.51
CA PRO A 187 -11.67 -3.33 17.13
C PRO A 187 -12.15 -3.26 15.66
N ASP A 188 -13.39 -2.81 15.42
CA ASP A 188 -13.94 -2.71 14.05
C ASP A 188 -13.00 -1.96 13.09
N GLY A 189 -12.74 -2.57 11.92
CA GLY A 189 -11.87 -2.04 10.87
C GLY A 189 -10.37 -2.25 11.11
N SER A 190 -9.99 -3.07 12.09
CA SER A 190 -8.59 -3.38 12.43
C SER A 190 -8.01 -4.58 11.70
N LEU A 191 -8.84 -5.41 11.04
CA LEU A 191 -8.43 -6.61 10.33
C LEU A 191 -8.84 -6.61 8.86
N LEU A 192 -7.92 -6.98 8.00
CA LEU A 192 -8.17 -7.27 6.58
C LEU A 192 -8.25 -8.78 6.40
N PHE A 193 -9.22 -9.24 5.60
CA PHE A 193 -9.44 -10.65 5.30
C PHE A 193 -9.23 -10.94 3.83
N TYR A 194 -8.71 -12.13 3.57
CA TYR A 194 -8.58 -12.67 2.23
C TYR A 194 -8.72 -14.18 2.22
N ASP A 195 -9.07 -14.77 1.08
CA ASP A 195 -9.10 -16.22 0.92
C ASP A 195 -8.06 -16.73 -0.08
N PHE A 196 -7.85 -18.04 -0.11
CA PHE A 196 -6.90 -18.66 -1.04
C PHE A 196 -7.64 -19.32 -2.21
N ASP A 197 -7.82 -18.60 -3.30
CA ASP A 197 -8.61 -19.07 -4.43
C ASP A 197 -7.83 -20.06 -5.32
N SER A 198 -8.54 -21.06 -5.85
CA SER A 198 -8.00 -22.08 -6.75
C SER A 198 -8.39 -21.87 -8.23
N GLY A 199 -9.19 -20.85 -8.50
CA GLY A 199 -9.96 -20.64 -9.72
C GLY A 199 -11.26 -21.45 -9.79
N ASP A 200 -11.56 -22.33 -8.82
CA ASP A 200 -12.80 -23.10 -8.75
C ASP A 200 -13.81 -22.42 -7.80
N PRO A 201 -15.02 -22.05 -8.27
CA PRO A 201 -16.07 -21.50 -7.40
C PRO A 201 -16.50 -22.40 -6.24
N ALA A 202 -16.11 -23.67 -6.22
CA ALA A 202 -16.30 -24.54 -5.07
C ALA A 202 -15.36 -24.22 -3.90
N ASN A 203 -14.24 -23.54 -4.17
CA ASN A 203 -13.26 -23.11 -3.17
C ASN A 203 -13.30 -21.61 -2.84
N ASP A 204 -14.25 -20.88 -3.41
CA ASP A 204 -14.42 -19.43 -3.21
C ASP A 204 -15.05 -19.13 -1.84
N ALA A 205 -14.28 -18.54 -0.93
CA ALA A 205 -14.70 -18.12 0.41
C ALA A 205 -15.03 -16.63 0.50
N SER A 206 -14.79 -15.84 -0.56
CA SER A 206 -15.13 -14.41 -0.63
C SER A 206 -16.60 -14.08 -0.29
N PRO A 207 -17.62 -14.93 -0.57
CA PRO A 207 -19.00 -14.63 -0.17
C PRO A 207 -19.19 -14.56 1.35
N LEU A 208 -18.35 -15.24 2.13
CA LEU A 208 -18.37 -15.16 3.59
C LEU A 208 -17.77 -13.84 4.09
N LEU A 209 -16.90 -13.22 3.29
CA LEU A 209 -16.16 -12.02 3.65
C LEU A 209 -16.94 -10.75 3.30
N ASN A 210 -17.61 -10.72 2.13
CA ASN A 210 -18.26 -9.52 1.62
C ASN A 210 -19.64 -9.75 0.97
N GLY A 211 -20.13 -10.99 0.95
CA GLY A 211 -21.42 -11.35 0.35
C GLY A 211 -21.43 -11.39 -1.19
N LEU A 212 -20.27 -11.28 -1.84
CA LEU A 212 -20.08 -11.37 -3.28
C LEU A 212 -19.19 -12.57 -3.60
N SER A 213 -19.46 -13.23 -4.73
CA SER A 213 -18.53 -14.22 -5.28
C SER A 213 -17.50 -13.52 -6.15
N ASP A 214 -16.25 -13.68 -5.80
CA ASP A 214 -15.07 -13.22 -6.52
C ASP A 214 -14.00 -14.30 -6.42
N LEU A 215 -13.34 -14.62 -7.54
CA LEU A 215 -12.29 -15.64 -7.56
C LEU A 215 -10.89 -15.04 -7.36
N GLY A 216 -10.83 -13.78 -6.92
CA GLY A 216 -9.60 -13.02 -6.76
C GLY A 216 -8.68 -13.08 -7.98
N LEU A 217 -7.44 -13.54 -7.79
CA LEU A 217 -6.46 -13.81 -8.87
C LEU A 217 -6.48 -15.27 -9.34
N GLY A 218 -7.42 -16.08 -8.87
CA GLY A 218 -7.63 -17.48 -9.21
C GLY A 218 -6.38 -18.34 -9.01
N GLU A 219 -6.02 -19.13 -10.03
CA GLU A 219 -4.87 -20.06 -10.00
C GLU A 219 -3.48 -19.41 -9.75
N THR A 220 -3.41 -18.09 -9.55
CA THR A 220 -2.14 -17.38 -9.29
C THR A 220 -2.01 -16.89 -7.85
N GLU A 221 -3.06 -17.02 -7.04
CA GLU A 221 -3.03 -16.58 -5.66
C GLU A 221 -2.04 -17.37 -4.82
N VAL A 222 -1.65 -16.76 -3.70
CA VAL A 222 -0.88 -17.42 -2.65
C VAL A 222 -1.53 -17.18 -1.31
N ASN A 223 -1.22 -18.04 -0.34
CA ASN A 223 -1.63 -17.81 1.04
C ASN A 223 -0.46 -17.80 2.02
N SER A 224 -0.64 -17.04 3.10
CA SER A 224 0.27 -17.02 4.25
C SER A 224 0.33 -18.39 4.94
N THR A 225 1.48 -18.69 5.53
CA THR A 225 1.73 -19.93 6.26
C THR A 225 2.36 -19.63 7.62
N SER A 226 2.46 -20.65 8.48
CA SER A 226 3.15 -20.50 9.76
C SER A 226 4.57 -19.95 9.57
N GLY A 227 4.89 -18.84 10.24
CA GLY A 227 6.18 -18.14 10.13
C GLY A 227 6.21 -16.98 9.12
N ASP A 228 5.19 -16.83 8.28
CA ASP A 228 4.94 -15.57 7.57
C ASP A 228 4.38 -14.51 8.51
N SER A 229 3.84 -14.91 9.66
CA SER A 229 3.40 -14.04 10.76
C SER A 229 4.34 -12.87 11.00
N GLY A 230 3.79 -11.65 11.00
CA GLY A 230 4.52 -10.39 11.12
C GLY A 230 5.12 -9.87 9.82
N GLY A 231 5.12 -10.65 8.75
CA GLY A 231 5.53 -10.24 7.41
C GLY A 231 4.54 -9.23 6.80
N PRO A 232 4.98 -8.46 5.81
CA PRO A 232 4.14 -7.47 5.15
C PRO A 232 3.29 -8.08 4.04
N ASN A 233 2.08 -7.53 3.94
CA ASN A 233 1.31 -7.52 2.71
C ASN A 233 1.36 -6.11 2.12
N PHE A 234 1.98 -5.99 0.96
CA PHE A 234 2.23 -4.70 0.31
C PHE A 234 1.09 -4.33 -0.64
N ILE A 235 0.50 -3.15 -0.41
CA ILE A 235 -0.28 -2.44 -1.44
C ILE A 235 0.59 -1.25 -1.86
N ASN A 236 0.85 -1.16 -3.16
CA ASN A 236 1.60 -0.04 -3.73
C ASN A 236 3.02 0.13 -3.17
N GLY A 237 3.68 -0.97 -2.81
CA GLY A 237 5.02 -0.95 -2.18
C GLY A 237 5.03 -0.44 -0.74
N GLN A 238 3.86 -0.14 -0.18
CA GLN A 238 3.68 0.28 1.21
C GLN A 238 3.06 -0.86 2.03
N ILE A 239 3.39 -0.92 3.31
CA ILE A 239 2.95 -2.01 4.19
C ILE A 239 1.49 -1.75 4.56
N ALA A 240 0.56 -2.54 4.02
CA ALA A 240 -0.88 -2.38 4.24
C ALA A 240 -1.45 -3.37 5.25
N GLY A 241 -0.94 -4.60 5.25
CA GLY A 241 -1.24 -5.62 6.25
C GLY A 241 0.01 -6.15 6.92
N VAL A 242 -0.15 -6.58 8.17
CA VAL A 242 0.82 -7.42 8.90
C VAL A 242 0.19 -8.80 9.07
N VAL A 243 0.83 -9.83 8.50
CA VAL A 243 0.31 -11.21 8.54
C VAL A 243 0.08 -11.64 9.97
N SER A 244 -1.16 -12.01 10.31
CA SER A 244 -1.55 -12.38 11.68
C SER A 244 -1.94 -13.86 11.77
N GLY A 245 -2.91 -14.33 10.98
CA GLY A 245 -3.36 -15.72 11.07
C GLY A 245 -4.33 -16.15 9.96
N GLY A 246 -5.00 -17.27 10.19
CA GLY A 246 -6.00 -17.82 9.29
C GLY A 246 -7.02 -18.70 9.99
N THR A 247 -8.08 -19.03 9.26
CA THR A 247 -9.24 -19.81 9.70
C THR A 247 -9.83 -20.59 8.53
N THR A 248 -10.69 -21.56 8.84
CA THR A 248 -11.39 -22.37 7.84
C THR A 248 -12.82 -22.65 8.29
N THR A 249 -13.70 -22.95 7.34
CA THR A 249 -15.07 -23.37 7.65
C THR A 249 -15.12 -24.87 7.89
N SER A 250 -15.75 -25.30 8.99
CA SER A 250 -15.69 -26.69 9.50
C SER A 250 -16.90 -27.57 9.14
N ASP A 251 -17.84 -27.07 8.33
CA ASP A 251 -19.13 -27.73 8.03
C ASP A 251 -19.24 -28.31 6.60
N ALA A 252 -20.25 -29.15 6.37
CA ALA A 252 -20.54 -29.71 5.05
C ALA A 252 -20.92 -28.60 4.05
N GLY A 253 -20.10 -28.43 3.01
CA GLY A 253 -20.17 -27.29 2.09
C GLY A 253 -19.05 -26.26 2.30
N THR A 254 -18.01 -26.61 3.07
CA THR A 254 -16.78 -25.84 3.19
C THR A 254 -16.14 -25.55 1.83
N THR A 255 -15.59 -24.34 1.72
CA THR A 255 -14.75 -23.86 0.62
C THR A 255 -13.37 -24.51 0.65
N ASP A 256 -12.95 -24.97 1.82
CA ASP A 256 -11.68 -25.67 2.04
C ASP A 256 -11.62 -26.98 1.24
N ILE A 257 -10.59 -27.10 0.41
CA ILE A 257 -10.38 -28.22 -0.49
C ILE A 257 -10.17 -29.56 0.21
N ASP A 258 -9.73 -29.56 1.49
CA ASP A 258 -9.43 -30.77 2.24
C ASP A 258 -10.34 -31.02 3.45
N GLY A 259 -11.43 -30.27 3.54
CA GLY A 259 -12.55 -30.56 4.42
C GLY A 259 -12.45 -29.91 5.80
N GLY A 260 -11.94 -28.69 5.86
CA GLY A 260 -11.91 -27.86 7.07
C GLY A 260 -10.65 -28.06 7.92
N ILE A 261 -9.54 -28.51 7.33
CA ILE A 261 -8.26 -28.65 8.04
C ILE A 261 -7.45 -27.38 7.82
N LEU A 262 -7.44 -26.47 8.79
CA LEU A 262 -6.64 -25.25 8.75
C LEU A 262 -5.14 -25.56 8.54
N ASN A 263 -4.67 -25.38 7.32
CA ASN A 263 -3.31 -25.70 6.91
C ASN A 263 -2.78 -24.82 5.76
N SER A 264 -3.44 -23.71 5.44
CA SER A 264 -3.15 -22.81 4.33
C SER A 264 -3.32 -23.47 2.95
N SER A 265 -4.33 -24.32 2.79
CA SER A 265 -4.78 -24.87 1.50
C SER A 265 -5.84 -23.99 0.82
N PHE A 266 -6.21 -24.35 -0.42
CA PHE A 266 -7.21 -23.63 -1.20
C PHE A 266 -8.56 -23.59 -0.48
N GLY A 267 -9.19 -22.42 -0.52
CA GLY A 267 -10.49 -22.11 0.07
C GLY A 267 -10.49 -21.86 1.58
N GLU A 268 -9.30 -21.80 2.20
CA GLU A 268 -9.13 -21.26 3.54
C GLU A 268 -9.06 -19.73 3.52
N ILE A 269 -9.41 -19.12 4.66
CA ILE A 269 -9.41 -17.67 4.87
C ILE A 269 -8.21 -17.29 5.74
N SER A 270 -7.51 -16.22 5.38
CA SER A 270 -6.46 -15.60 6.15
C SER A 270 -6.80 -14.15 6.50
N PHE A 271 -6.11 -13.62 7.50
CA PHE A 271 -6.33 -12.26 7.96
C PHE A 271 -5.04 -11.60 8.47
N ASP A 272 -5.01 -10.29 8.31
CA ASP A 272 -3.88 -9.45 8.66
C ASP A 272 -4.33 -8.28 9.54
N THR A 273 -3.43 -7.84 10.41
CA THR A 273 -3.61 -6.56 11.10
C THR A 273 -3.47 -5.41 10.12
N ARG A 274 -4.50 -4.56 10.04
CA ARG A 274 -4.57 -3.42 9.13
C ARG A 274 -3.66 -2.30 9.57
N VAL A 275 -2.62 -2.01 8.79
CA VAL A 275 -1.58 -1.05 9.19
C VAL A 275 -2.10 0.38 9.26
N SER A 276 -2.95 0.79 8.31
CA SER A 276 -3.53 2.14 8.26
C SER A 276 -4.39 2.47 9.48
N PHE A 277 -4.99 1.46 10.13
CA PHE A 277 -5.72 1.59 11.39
C PHE A 277 -4.78 1.99 12.54
N TYR A 278 -3.58 1.39 12.59
CA TYR A 278 -2.58 1.61 13.64
C TYR A 278 -1.56 2.70 13.29
N GLN A 279 -1.74 3.45 12.21
CA GLN A 279 -0.73 4.41 11.72
C GLN A 279 -0.30 5.45 12.78
N ASN A 280 -1.24 5.95 13.60
CA ASN A 280 -0.92 6.91 14.66
C ASN A 280 -0.09 6.26 15.79
N TRP A 281 -0.39 5.02 16.14
CA TRP A 281 0.36 4.27 17.14
C TRP A 281 1.80 4.02 16.66
N ILE A 282 1.95 3.65 15.38
CA ILE A 282 3.26 3.49 14.73
C ILE A 282 4.02 4.81 14.72
N ASP A 283 3.38 5.90 14.28
CA ASP A 283 4.00 7.21 14.17
C ASP A 283 4.43 7.79 15.52
N ASN A 284 3.65 7.58 16.59
CA ASN A 284 4.01 8.04 17.92
C ASN A 284 5.30 7.35 18.43
N ILE A 285 5.46 6.05 18.14
CA ILE A 285 6.65 5.30 18.59
C ILE A 285 7.85 5.60 17.69
N VAL A 286 7.65 5.66 16.38
CA VAL A 286 8.73 5.83 15.38
C VAL A 286 9.13 7.30 15.20
N GLY A 287 8.18 8.22 15.29
CA GLY A 287 8.31 9.65 14.97
C GLY A 287 8.81 10.55 16.11
N ASP A 288 8.86 10.07 17.35
CA ASP A 288 9.22 10.85 18.55
C ASP A 288 10.69 11.34 18.60
N ILE A 289 11.52 11.13 17.57
CA ILE A 289 12.94 11.55 17.58
C ILE A 289 13.23 12.75 16.64
N PHE A 290 12.23 13.24 15.90
CA PHE A 290 12.42 14.47 15.11
C PHE A 290 11.84 15.74 15.79
N ASN A 291 11.17 15.66 16.95
CA ASN A 291 10.52 16.83 17.56
C ASN A 291 10.61 17.05 19.08
N ASP A 292 11.12 16.15 19.92
CA ASP A 292 11.33 16.49 21.33
C ASP A 292 12.61 15.87 21.90
N GLY A 293 13.43 16.70 22.55
CA GLY A 293 14.57 16.26 23.34
C GLY A 293 14.15 15.59 24.65
N MET A 294 13.35 14.52 24.60
CA MET A 294 13.02 13.73 25.78
C MET A 294 14.14 12.75 26.16
N ASN A 295 14.47 12.72 27.44
CA ASN A 295 15.41 11.76 28.02
C ASN A 295 14.75 10.37 28.09
N PRO A 296 15.50 9.28 27.84
CA PRO A 296 15.02 7.93 28.05
C PRO A 296 14.86 7.68 29.56
N GLY A 297 13.63 7.74 30.05
CA GLY A 297 13.35 7.50 31.47
C GLY A 297 11.99 7.96 31.99
N ASP A 298 11.19 8.69 31.21
CA ASP A 298 9.83 9.03 31.63
C ASP A 298 8.82 7.96 31.16
N PRO A 299 7.92 7.48 32.05
CA PRO A 299 6.89 6.54 31.67
C PRO A 299 5.87 7.22 30.75
N ILE A 300 5.60 6.60 29.61
CA ILE A 300 4.50 6.99 28.71
C ILE A 300 3.18 6.79 29.47
N LEU A 301 2.60 7.89 29.95
CA LEU A 301 1.27 7.94 30.54
C LEU A 301 0.31 8.56 29.52
N GLY A 302 -0.69 7.77 29.08
CA GLY A 302 -1.96 8.28 28.57
C GLY A 302 -2.27 7.95 27.12
N GLY A 303 -2.86 6.77 26.87
CA GLY A 303 -3.73 6.54 25.71
C GLY A 303 -5.10 7.21 25.89
N PRO A 304 -6.00 7.12 24.88
CA PRO A 304 -7.30 7.76 24.90
C PRO A 304 -8.20 7.19 26.01
N GLY A 305 -8.97 8.07 26.65
CA GLY A 305 -9.59 7.85 27.96
C GLY A 305 -10.53 6.64 28.10
N ASP A 306 -10.40 5.99 29.25
CA ASP A 306 -11.42 5.15 29.89
C ASP A 306 -12.66 6.01 30.20
N PRO A 307 -13.86 5.69 29.67
CA PRO A 307 -15.07 6.49 29.89
C PRO A 307 -15.71 6.32 31.28
N THR A 308 -15.03 5.81 32.31
CA THR A 308 -15.69 5.47 33.59
C THR A 308 -15.09 5.96 34.92
N ASP A 309 -14.12 6.89 34.97
CA ASP A 309 -13.62 7.42 36.27
C ASP A 309 -14.03 8.88 36.57
N PRO A 310 -14.98 9.14 37.51
CA PRO A 310 -15.50 10.48 37.78
C PRO A 310 -14.80 11.21 38.95
N THR A 311 -13.55 10.93 39.33
CA THR A 311 -12.93 11.61 40.48
C THR A 311 -11.43 11.95 40.36
N ASP A 312 -11.07 13.01 39.63
CA ASP A 312 -9.87 13.80 39.93
C ASP A 312 -10.13 15.33 39.84
N PRO A 313 -10.10 16.07 40.97
CA PRO A 313 -10.49 17.48 41.03
C PRO A 313 -9.30 18.48 40.99
N THR A 314 -8.19 18.18 40.30
CA THR A 314 -7.00 19.07 40.36
C THR A 314 -6.39 19.58 39.05
N ASP A 315 -7.11 19.60 37.94
CA ASP A 315 -6.67 20.33 36.73
C ASP A 315 -7.31 21.73 36.63
N PRO A 316 -6.55 22.84 36.74
CA PRO A 316 -7.05 24.18 36.50
C PRO A 316 -6.99 24.49 35.00
N ASP A 317 -8.09 24.25 34.29
CA ASP A 317 -8.39 24.78 32.95
C ASP A 317 -8.17 26.31 32.88
N PRO A 318 -7.30 26.80 31.98
CA PRO A 318 -7.33 28.16 31.51
C PRO A 318 -7.43 28.18 29.98
N GLY A 319 -8.62 27.87 29.44
CA GLY A 319 -9.18 28.42 28.21
C GLY A 319 -8.33 28.28 26.96
N GLU A 320 -8.53 27.18 26.24
CA GLU A 320 -8.19 27.09 24.82
C GLU A 320 -9.26 27.83 23.98
N PRO A 321 -8.89 28.66 22.99
CA PRO A 321 -9.87 29.31 22.12
C PRO A 321 -10.52 28.29 21.18
N ASP A 322 -11.84 28.37 21.04
CA ASP A 322 -12.64 27.62 20.06
C ASP A 322 -11.94 27.58 18.68
N ILE A 323 -11.44 26.40 18.29
CA ILE A 323 -11.05 26.12 16.91
C ILE A 323 -12.35 25.80 16.15
N PRO A 324 -12.78 26.61 15.17
CA PRO A 324 -13.98 26.32 14.42
C PRO A 324 -13.73 25.15 13.46
N ASP A 325 -14.73 24.27 13.45
CA ASP A 325 -15.03 23.21 12.49
C ASP A 325 -14.54 23.52 11.06
N VAL A 326 -13.58 22.76 10.56
CA VAL A 326 -12.99 22.95 9.22
C VAL A 326 -13.93 22.38 8.18
N THR A 327 -14.93 23.17 7.83
CA THR A 327 -15.79 22.96 6.67
C THR A 327 -15.03 23.36 5.40
N PHE A 328 -14.89 22.43 4.46
CA PHE A 328 -14.32 22.70 3.14
C PHE A 328 -15.11 23.80 2.42
N PRO A 329 -14.51 24.93 2.02
CA PRO A 329 -15.21 25.93 1.23
C PRO A 329 -15.31 25.45 -0.23
N LEU A 330 -16.53 25.19 -0.67
CA LEU A 330 -16.89 25.18 -2.09
C LEU A 330 -16.54 26.52 -2.74
N PRO A 331 -16.11 26.56 -4.02
CA PRO A 331 -15.86 27.84 -4.68
C PRO A 331 -17.16 28.62 -4.89
N LEU A 332 -17.12 29.91 -4.56
CA LEU A 332 -18.18 30.89 -4.77
C LEU A 332 -18.45 31.13 -6.28
N PRO A 333 -19.70 31.48 -6.68
CA PRO A 333 -20.03 31.74 -8.06
C PRO A 333 -19.73 33.18 -8.49
N GLY A 334 -19.02 33.32 -9.60
CA GLY A 334 -19.29 34.39 -10.58
C GLY A 334 -18.19 35.42 -10.81
N ILE A 335 -17.42 35.20 -11.88
CA ILE A 335 -17.11 36.24 -12.89
C ILE A 335 -17.26 35.58 -14.26
N VAL A 336 -18.17 36.11 -15.08
CA VAL A 336 -18.31 35.74 -16.49
C VAL A 336 -17.24 36.52 -17.26
N ILE A 337 -16.21 35.83 -17.76
CA ILE A 337 -15.33 36.36 -18.80
C ILE A 337 -15.72 35.68 -20.10
N ASP A 338 -16.24 36.46 -21.04
CA ASP A 338 -16.59 36.03 -22.40
C ASP A 338 -15.31 35.90 -23.24
N MET A 339 -14.88 34.66 -23.51
CA MET A 339 -13.74 34.31 -24.38
C MET A 339 -14.01 32.95 -25.06
N PRO A 340 -13.43 32.69 -26.25
CA PRO A 340 -14.08 31.92 -27.31
C PRO A 340 -14.02 30.39 -27.13
N THR A 341 -15.01 29.73 -27.73
CA THR A 341 -15.24 28.28 -27.70
C THR A 341 -14.20 27.50 -28.51
N SER A 342 -13.23 26.87 -27.86
CA SER A 342 -12.61 25.64 -28.37
C SER A 342 -13.39 24.45 -27.80
N GLY A 343 -14.13 23.75 -28.66
CA GLY A 343 -14.90 22.56 -28.27
C GLY A 343 -13.99 21.35 -27.96
N PRO A 344 -14.53 20.32 -27.29
CA PRO A 344 -13.78 19.10 -26.96
C PRO A 344 -13.27 18.41 -28.23
N ILE A 345 -12.00 18.03 -28.25
CA ILE A 345 -11.37 17.32 -29.38
C ILE A 345 -11.73 15.83 -29.24
N THR A 346 -12.78 15.43 -29.95
CA THR A 346 -13.35 14.07 -29.88
C THR A 346 -12.79 13.15 -30.96
N THR A 347 -11.58 12.65 -30.75
CA THR A 347 -11.15 11.35 -31.31
C THR A 347 -10.01 10.76 -30.47
N PRO A 348 -10.26 9.78 -29.59
CA PRO A 348 -9.18 8.98 -29.04
C PRO A 348 -8.62 8.09 -30.17
N PRO A 349 -7.29 7.95 -30.32
CA PRO A 349 -6.71 7.08 -31.34
C PRO A 349 -7.07 5.63 -31.01
N SER A 350 -7.85 5.01 -31.89
CA SER A 350 -7.90 3.56 -32.01
C SER A 350 -6.58 3.09 -32.63
N ASP A 351 -5.89 2.18 -31.94
CA ASP A 351 -4.55 1.62 -32.21
C ASP A 351 -3.39 2.48 -31.68
N LEU A 352 -2.98 2.26 -30.41
CA LEU A 352 -1.77 2.86 -29.85
C LEU A 352 -0.68 1.78 -29.66
N PRO A 353 0.37 1.75 -30.50
CA PRO A 353 1.72 1.70 -29.95
C PRO A 353 1.93 3.07 -29.30
N PHE A 354 1.98 3.15 -27.97
CA PHE A 354 2.35 4.41 -27.35
C PHE A 354 3.82 4.67 -27.71
N ASP A 355 4.12 5.71 -28.47
CA ASP A 355 5.49 6.24 -28.48
C ASP A 355 5.74 6.82 -27.08
N GLU A 356 6.93 6.52 -26.56
CA GLU A 356 7.24 6.59 -25.12
C GLU A 356 7.12 8.01 -24.53
N THR A 357 7.16 9.08 -25.31
CA THR A 357 7.39 10.44 -24.78
C THR A 357 6.12 11.29 -24.57
N VAL A 358 5.98 11.92 -23.39
CA VAL A 358 4.93 12.91 -23.09
C VAL A 358 5.41 14.35 -23.35
N PHE A 359 4.61 15.10 -24.10
CA PHE A 359 4.85 16.49 -24.50
C PHE A 359 4.01 17.48 -23.68
N ARG A 360 4.61 18.57 -23.19
CA ARG A 360 3.94 19.64 -22.43
C ARG A 360 3.78 20.92 -23.27
N PHE A 361 2.60 21.52 -23.18
CA PHE A 361 2.29 22.84 -23.73
C PHE A 361 1.75 23.76 -22.64
N PHE A 362 2.03 25.05 -22.75
CA PHE A 362 1.52 26.09 -21.85
C PHE A 362 0.67 27.11 -22.59
N ASN A 363 -0.51 27.42 -22.06
CA ASN A 363 -1.35 28.51 -22.53
C ASN A 363 -1.21 29.73 -21.58
N PRO A 364 -0.47 30.79 -21.98
CA PRO A 364 -0.25 31.95 -21.12
C PRO A 364 -1.49 32.81 -20.88
N THR A 365 -2.56 32.61 -21.66
CA THR A 365 -3.82 33.35 -21.50
C THR A 365 -4.65 32.77 -20.36
N THR A 366 -4.70 31.44 -20.25
CA THR A 366 -5.51 30.74 -19.24
C THR A 366 -4.71 30.22 -18.06
N GLY A 367 -3.37 30.13 -18.18
CA GLY A 367 -2.51 29.45 -17.21
C GLY A 367 -2.66 27.93 -17.25
N ALA A 368 -3.26 27.37 -18.30
CA ALA A 368 -3.46 25.93 -18.45
C ALA A 368 -2.24 25.24 -19.06
N HIS A 369 -1.95 24.04 -18.58
CA HIS A 369 -1.01 23.12 -19.23
C HIS A 369 -1.78 22.02 -19.96
N PHE A 370 -1.19 21.53 -21.05
CA PHE A 370 -1.70 20.42 -21.84
C PHE A 370 -0.61 19.37 -22.04
N TYR A 371 -0.97 18.09 -21.90
CA TYR A 371 -0.06 16.94 -21.95
C TYR A 371 -0.60 15.90 -22.94
N THR A 372 0.28 15.38 -23.79
CA THR A 372 -0.05 14.31 -24.74
C THR A 372 1.15 13.43 -25.03
N ALA A 373 0.94 12.12 -25.18
CA ALA A 373 1.93 11.20 -25.76
C ALA A 373 1.75 11.01 -27.27
N SER A 374 0.72 11.61 -27.89
CA SER A 374 0.47 11.49 -29.33
C SER A 374 1.26 12.54 -30.10
N GLU A 375 2.25 12.10 -30.87
CA GLU A 375 2.98 13.01 -31.78
C GLU A 375 2.05 13.70 -32.79
N ALA A 376 1.00 13.01 -33.25
CA ALA A 376 0.02 13.58 -34.14
C ALA A 376 -0.83 14.68 -33.46
N GLU A 377 -1.20 14.49 -32.19
CA GLU A 377 -1.90 15.51 -31.40
C GLU A 377 -0.98 16.72 -31.13
N ARG A 378 0.28 16.47 -30.75
CA ARG A 378 1.32 17.50 -30.60
C ARG A 378 1.43 18.35 -31.87
N ASP A 379 1.65 17.72 -33.02
CA ASP A 379 1.84 18.40 -34.30
C ASP A 379 0.58 19.17 -34.71
N ASN A 380 -0.60 18.62 -34.44
CA ASN A 380 -1.86 19.30 -34.70
C ASN A 380 -2.05 20.54 -33.81
N ILE A 381 -1.73 20.47 -32.52
CA ILE A 381 -1.78 21.62 -31.60
C ILE A 381 -0.83 22.72 -32.10
N MET A 382 0.43 22.36 -32.42
CA MET A 382 1.41 23.31 -32.95
C MET A 382 0.95 23.99 -34.26
N ALA A 383 0.19 23.28 -35.10
CA ALA A 383 -0.28 23.79 -36.38
C ALA A 383 -1.57 24.61 -36.28
N THR A 384 -2.45 24.32 -35.31
CA THR A 384 -3.84 24.82 -35.31
C THR A 384 -4.23 25.64 -34.09
N GLN A 385 -3.48 25.55 -32.98
CA GLN A 385 -3.81 26.20 -31.70
C GLN A 385 -2.66 27.10 -31.24
N PRO A 386 -2.52 28.31 -31.84
CA PRO A 386 -1.40 29.22 -31.55
C PRO A 386 -1.36 29.74 -30.10
N GLU A 387 -2.43 29.56 -29.33
CA GLU A 387 -2.51 29.87 -27.90
C GLU A 387 -1.74 28.89 -27.01
N PHE A 388 -1.46 27.68 -27.48
CA PHE A 388 -0.64 26.69 -26.78
C PHE A 388 0.82 26.78 -27.24
N ILE A 389 1.69 27.22 -26.34
CA ILE A 389 3.13 27.28 -26.57
C ILE A 389 3.71 25.92 -26.24
N PHE A 390 4.32 25.25 -27.22
CA PHE A 390 5.07 24.03 -26.98
C PHE A 390 6.28 24.34 -26.09
N GLU A 391 6.41 23.64 -24.97
CA GLU A 391 7.52 23.82 -24.04
C GLU A 391 8.62 22.80 -24.33
N ALA A 392 8.37 21.52 -24.04
CA ALA A 392 9.32 20.43 -24.20
C ALA A 392 8.64 19.05 -24.08
N PRO A 393 9.32 17.97 -24.49
CA PRO A 393 9.18 16.65 -23.88
C PRO A 393 9.43 16.75 -22.36
N VAL A 394 8.64 16.06 -21.54
CA VAL A 394 8.72 16.21 -20.08
C VAL A 394 8.97 14.92 -19.30
N PHE A 395 8.54 13.76 -19.80
CA PHE A 395 8.85 12.45 -19.24
C PHE A 395 8.43 11.36 -20.23
N GLU A 396 8.95 10.15 -20.07
CA GLU A 396 8.45 8.98 -20.83
C GLU A 396 7.26 8.34 -20.09
N ALA A 397 6.16 8.12 -20.81
CA ALA A 397 5.04 7.27 -20.46
C ALA A 397 5.48 5.81 -20.24
N GLY A 398 4.75 5.11 -19.36
CA GLY A 398 5.01 3.71 -19.02
C GLY A 398 4.56 2.73 -20.11
N GLU A 399 5.35 1.64 -20.27
CA GLU A 399 4.98 0.46 -21.05
C GLU A 399 3.88 -0.37 -20.36
N PRO A 400 3.01 -1.06 -21.12
CA PRO A 400 1.88 -1.84 -20.58
C PRO A 400 2.29 -3.04 -19.72
N PHE A 401 3.58 -3.36 -19.61
CA PHE A 401 4.09 -4.49 -18.85
C PHE A 401 4.90 -4.10 -17.60
N PHE A 402 4.94 -2.81 -17.24
CA PHE A 402 5.58 -2.40 -15.99
C PHE A 402 4.67 -2.65 -14.78
N PRO A 403 5.23 -3.08 -13.63
CA PRO A 403 4.48 -3.15 -12.37
C PRO A 403 3.83 -1.81 -12.05
N GLY A 404 2.53 -1.81 -11.75
CA GLY A 404 1.79 -0.57 -11.49
C GLY A 404 1.53 0.28 -12.73
N SER A 405 1.57 -0.26 -13.94
CA SER A 405 1.14 0.51 -15.12
C SER A 405 -0.36 0.82 -15.06
N VAL A 406 -0.71 2.11 -15.03
CA VAL A 406 -2.09 2.61 -15.02
C VAL A 406 -2.32 3.59 -16.16
N GLU A 407 -3.57 3.67 -16.65
CA GLU A 407 -3.97 4.64 -17.67
C GLU A 407 -4.32 5.98 -17.04
N VAL A 408 -3.72 7.05 -17.55
CA VAL A 408 -4.05 8.42 -17.16
C VAL A 408 -5.17 8.94 -18.06
N TYR A 409 -6.30 9.28 -17.44
CA TYR A 409 -7.45 9.88 -18.08
C TYR A 409 -7.35 11.41 -18.05
N ARG A 410 -7.65 12.02 -19.19
CA ARG A 410 -7.71 13.47 -19.36
C ARG A 410 -9.15 13.97 -19.26
N TYR A 411 -9.37 15.01 -18.46
CA TYR A 411 -10.65 15.69 -18.28
C TYR A 411 -10.50 17.17 -18.64
N PHE A 412 -11.27 17.65 -19.61
CA PHE A 412 -11.29 19.05 -20.03
C PHE A 412 -12.26 19.87 -19.18
N ASN A 413 -11.79 20.95 -18.55
CA ASN A 413 -12.62 21.89 -17.81
C ASN A 413 -13.10 23.03 -18.74
N SER A 414 -14.38 22.97 -19.10
CA SER A 414 -15.03 23.94 -19.98
C SER A 414 -15.16 25.36 -19.42
N GLN A 415 -14.93 25.57 -18.11
CA GLN A 415 -15.04 26.89 -17.47
C GLN A 415 -13.73 27.69 -17.52
N ASN A 416 -12.57 27.03 -17.43
CA ASN A 416 -11.27 27.70 -17.38
C ASN A 416 -10.30 27.26 -18.49
N GLY A 417 -10.68 26.30 -19.33
CA GLY A 417 -9.83 25.77 -20.41
C GLY A 417 -8.68 24.89 -19.91
N GLY A 418 -8.66 24.53 -18.62
CA GLY A 418 -7.68 23.64 -18.02
C GLY A 418 -7.97 22.17 -18.28
N HIS A 419 -6.96 21.33 -18.10
CA HIS A 419 -7.10 19.88 -18.10
C HIS A 419 -6.67 19.31 -16.75
N LEU A 420 -7.40 18.28 -16.30
CA LEU A 420 -7.02 17.44 -15.16
C LEU A 420 -6.63 16.07 -15.70
N TYR A 421 -5.55 15.50 -15.17
CA TYR A 421 -5.00 14.21 -15.54
C TYR A 421 -5.01 13.33 -14.30
N THR A 422 -5.72 12.21 -14.37
CA THR A 422 -5.81 11.29 -13.23
C THR A 422 -5.96 9.86 -13.70
N TRP A 423 -5.37 8.93 -12.97
CA TRP A 423 -5.59 7.50 -13.11
C TRP A 423 -6.48 6.94 -11.98
N ARG A 424 -6.74 7.74 -10.93
CA ARG A 424 -7.40 7.30 -9.69
C ARG A 424 -8.90 7.11 -9.90
N PRO A 425 -9.45 5.89 -9.71
CA PRO A 425 -10.87 5.63 -9.89
C PRO A 425 -11.78 6.54 -9.04
N GLU A 426 -11.37 6.87 -7.82
CA GLU A 426 -12.15 7.69 -6.88
C GLU A 426 -12.22 9.14 -7.32
N GLU A 427 -11.10 9.69 -7.82
CA GLU A 427 -11.05 11.05 -8.36
C GLU A 427 -11.89 11.15 -9.64
N MET A 428 -11.80 10.16 -10.52
CA MET A 428 -12.66 10.06 -11.71
C MET A 428 -14.14 10.02 -11.33
N ALA A 429 -14.52 9.15 -10.38
CA ALA A 429 -15.89 9.03 -9.92
C ALA A 429 -16.40 10.34 -9.29
N SER A 430 -15.56 11.01 -8.50
CA SER A 430 -15.90 12.31 -7.89
C SER A 430 -16.08 13.41 -8.93
N ILE A 431 -15.19 13.49 -9.94
CA ILE A 431 -15.31 14.45 -11.04
C ILE A 431 -16.62 14.22 -11.80
N GLU A 432 -16.90 12.97 -12.17
CA GLU A 432 -18.08 12.60 -12.96
C GLU A 432 -19.39 12.81 -12.18
N ALA A 433 -19.38 12.62 -10.86
CA ALA A 433 -20.54 12.83 -10.01
C ALA A 433 -20.79 14.31 -9.65
N ASN A 434 -19.72 15.07 -9.39
CA ASN A 434 -19.81 16.34 -8.67
C ASN A 434 -19.39 17.56 -9.49
N LEU A 435 -18.66 17.38 -10.60
CA LEU A 435 -18.02 18.49 -11.32
C LEU A 435 -18.45 18.51 -12.80
N PRO A 436 -19.68 18.94 -13.11
CA PRO A 436 -20.24 18.91 -14.48
C PRO A 436 -19.49 19.78 -15.49
N GLN A 437 -18.60 20.67 -15.04
CA GLN A 437 -17.73 21.47 -15.90
C GLN A 437 -16.61 20.65 -16.54
N TYR A 438 -16.26 19.49 -15.99
CA TYR A 438 -15.25 18.59 -16.54
C TYR A 438 -15.88 17.59 -17.50
N GLN A 439 -15.28 17.47 -18.69
CA GLN A 439 -15.67 16.52 -19.72
C GLN A 439 -14.55 15.48 -19.88
N LYS A 440 -14.86 14.20 -19.69
CA LYS A 440 -13.90 13.10 -19.90
C LYS A 440 -13.54 13.00 -21.38
N GLU A 441 -12.27 13.12 -21.70
CA GLU A 441 -11.75 12.97 -23.07
C GLU A 441 -11.23 11.55 -23.34
N GLY A 442 -10.78 10.85 -22.30
CA GLY A 442 -10.33 9.45 -22.35
C GLY A 442 -8.92 9.25 -21.83
N ALA A 443 -8.42 8.01 -21.93
CA ALA A 443 -7.03 7.68 -21.60
C ALA A 443 -6.08 8.29 -22.63
N VAL A 444 -5.01 8.93 -22.16
CA VAL A 444 -4.08 9.71 -23.01
C VAL A 444 -2.64 9.20 -22.99
N PHE A 445 -2.22 8.53 -21.91
CA PHE A 445 -0.93 7.84 -21.78
C PHE A 445 -0.97 6.91 -20.57
N ARG A 446 0.04 6.07 -20.43
CA ARG A 446 0.24 5.22 -19.25
C ARG A 446 1.39 5.74 -18.40
N VAL A 447 1.31 5.48 -17.10
CA VAL A 447 2.32 5.87 -16.10
C VAL A 447 2.41 4.76 -15.07
N SER A 448 3.44 4.80 -14.23
CA SER A 448 3.51 3.90 -13.08
C SER A 448 2.86 4.56 -11.87
N GLN A 449 2.02 3.83 -11.13
CA GLN A 449 1.61 4.24 -9.78
C GLN A 449 2.74 4.06 -8.75
N PHE A 450 3.87 3.43 -9.11
CA PHE A 450 4.99 3.11 -8.22
C PHE A 450 6.33 3.63 -8.73
N GLU A 451 7.22 3.97 -7.81
CA GLU A 451 8.64 4.20 -8.12
C GLU A 451 9.31 2.87 -8.47
N ALA A 452 9.82 2.73 -9.70
CA ALA A 452 10.53 1.54 -10.13
C ALA A 452 11.51 1.87 -11.27
N GLY A 453 12.67 1.20 -11.30
CA GLY A 453 13.51 1.14 -12.51
C GLY A 453 13.94 2.49 -13.10
N GLY A 454 14.39 3.44 -12.28
CA GLY A 454 14.85 4.76 -12.77
C GLY A 454 13.72 5.73 -13.08
N MET A 455 12.49 5.44 -12.65
CA MET A 455 11.38 6.38 -12.65
C MET A 455 11.51 7.38 -11.50
N GLU A 456 11.10 8.61 -11.75
CA GLU A 456 11.04 9.70 -10.79
C GLU A 456 9.57 10.15 -10.61
N PRO A 457 9.21 10.71 -9.45
CA PRO A 457 7.86 11.20 -9.19
C PRO A 457 7.51 12.38 -10.09
N VAL A 458 6.29 12.36 -10.63
CA VAL A 458 5.66 13.51 -11.28
C VAL A 458 4.76 14.21 -10.26
N TYR A 459 5.14 15.43 -9.88
CA TYR A 459 4.44 16.27 -8.93
C TYR A 459 3.27 16.99 -9.58
N ARG A 460 2.08 16.93 -8.96
CA ARG A 460 0.90 17.71 -9.34
C ARG A 460 0.84 18.99 -8.51
N PHE A 461 0.60 20.11 -9.15
CA PHE A 461 0.29 21.38 -8.51
C PHE A 461 -1.10 21.85 -8.90
N PHE A 462 -1.84 22.40 -7.94
CA PHE A 462 -3.11 23.07 -8.16
C PHE A 462 -2.94 24.59 -8.15
N ASN A 463 -3.32 25.26 -9.23
CA ASN A 463 -3.33 26.72 -9.29
C ASN A 463 -4.63 27.24 -8.67
N THR A 464 -4.53 27.82 -7.47
CA THR A 464 -5.67 28.33 -6.70
C THR A 464 -6.34 29.57 -7.32
N VAL A 465 -5.69 30.23 -8.28
CA VAL A 465 -6.22 31.41 -8.97
C VAL A 465 -6.96 31.04 -10.25
N SER A 466 -6.35 30.21 -11.11
CA SER A 466 -6.95 29.80 -12.40
C SER A 466 -7.79 28.53 -12.30
N GLY A 467 -7.62 27.72 -11.25
CA GLY A 467 -8.20 26.38 -11.12
C GLY A 467 -7.60 25.36 -12.09
N THR A 468 -6.40 25.62 -12.62
CA THR A 468 -5.68 24.71 -13.53
C THR A 468 -4.65 23.87 -12.76
N HIS A 469 -4.13 22.82 -13.40
CA HIS A 469 -3.09 21.96 -12.81
C HIS A 469 -1.79 22.04 -13.61
N LEU A 470 -0.67 21.84 -12.93
CA LEU A 470 0.67 21.63 -13.51
C LEU A 470 1.21 20.28 -13.03
N TYR A 471 1.85 19.56 -13.93
CA TYR A 471 2.52 18.28 -13.67
C TYR A 471 3.99 18.40 -14.06
N THR A 472 4.89 18.10 -13.14
CA THR A 472 6.34 18.16 -13.40
C THR A 472 7.08 17.00 -12.77
N ILE A 473 7.96 16.37 -13.54
CA ILE A 473 8.93 15.40 -13.02
C ILE A 473 10.19 16.08 -12.49
N ASN A 474 10.42 17.34 -12.89
CA ASN A 474 11.66 18.04 -12.59
C ASN A 474 11.63 18.55 -11.15
N GLU A 475 12.44 17.93 -10.30
CA GLU A 475 12.54 18.27 -8.89
C GLU A 475 12.93 19.74 -8.65
N ALA A 476 13.82 20.30 -9.48
CA ALA A 476 14.20 21.70 -9.37
C ALA A 476 13.08 22.67 -9.81
N GLU A 477 12.21 22.25 -10.73
CA GLU A 477 11.00 23.02 -11.09
C GLU A 477 9.99 22.99 -9.93
N ARG A 478 9.76 21.82 -9.32
CA ARG A 478 8.95 21.69 -8.10
C ARG A 478 9.44 22.64 -7.00
N ASP A 479 10.72 22.55 -6.64
CA ASP A 479 11.32 23.38 -5.57
C ASP A 479 11.22 24.86 -5.87
N LEU A 480 11.43 25.25 -7.13
CA LEU A 480 11.30 26.64 -7.54
C LEU A 480 9.86 27.14 -7.44
N ILE A 481 8.87 26.34 -7.86
CA ILE A 481 7.45 26.68 -7.78
C ILE A 481 7.06 26.87 -6.31
N GLU A 482 7.36 25.91 -5.44
CA GLU A 482 7.06 26.00 -4.00
C GLU A 482 7.71 27.22 -3.34
N ALA A 483 8.92 27.59 -3.76
CA ALA A 483 9.63 28.75 -3.23
C ALA A 483 9.14 30.10 -3.78
N THR A 484 8.53 30.15 -4.98
CA THR A 484 8.34 31.41 -5.71
C THR A 484 6.93 31.71 -6.21
N ASP A 485 6.05 30.72 -6.35
CA ASP A 485 4.68 30.93 -6.83
C ASP A 485 3.64 30.54 -5.77
N PRO A 486 3.14 31.50 -4.97
CA PRO A 486 2.13 31.21 -3.94
C PRO A 486 0.77 30.81 -4.50
N ASN A 487 0.55 30.90 -5.83
CA ASN A 487 -0.72 30.50 -6.45
C ASN A 487 -0.75 29.00 -6.76
N LEU A 488 0.40 28.35 -6.89
CA LEU A 488 0.53 26.92 -7.16
C LEU A 488 0.77 26.17 -5.85
N SER A 489 -0.25 25.49 -5.37
CA SER A 489 -0.14 24.59 -4.21
C SER A 489 0.30 23.21 -4.68
N LEU A 490 1.33 22.65 -4.07
CA LEU A 490 1.68 21.25 -4.28
C LEU A 490 0.50 20.37 -3.83
N ASP A 491 0.07 19.49 -4.73
CA ASP A 491 -1.05 18.55 -4.57
C ASP A 491 -0.54 17.09 -4.57
N GLY A 492 0.75 16.93 -4.25
CA GLY A 492 1.42 15.65 -4.09
C GLY A 492 1.94 15.02 -5.38
N ILE A 493 2.29 13.74 -5.28
CA ILE A 493 2.75 12.92 -6.41
C ILE A 493 1.53 12.43 -7.19
N ALA A 494 1.50 12.76 -8.47
CA ALA A 494 0.47 12.32 -9.40
C ALA A 494 0.67 10.85 -9.80
N TRP A 495 1.91 10.50 -10.16
CA TRP A 495 2.38 9.19 -10.61
C TRP A 495 3.92 9.20 -10.71
N TYR A 496 4.52 8.12 -11.19
CA TYR A 496 5.94 7.97 -11.50
C TYR A 496 6.15 7.73 -12.99
N ALA A 497 7.20 8.32 -13.54
CA ALA A 497 7.55 8.24 -14.96
C ALA A 497 9.07 8.29 -15.15
N ILE A 498 9.59 7.97 -16.34
CA ILE A 498 11.04 8.03 -16.59
C ILE A 498 11.40 9.48 -16.97
N PRO A 499 12.38 10.12 -16.31
CA PRO A 499 12.84 11.46 -16.67
C PRO A 499 13.62 11.46 -18.00
N ILE A 500 13.59 12.58 -18.73
CA ILE A 500 14.25 12.78 -20.04
C ILE A 500 15.44 13.74 -19.94
#